data_AF-A0AAU3NVG6-F1
#
_entry.id   AF-A0AAU3NVG6-F1
#
_cell.length_a   1.000
_cell.length_b   1.000
_cell.length_c   1.000
_cell.angle_alpha   90.00
_cell.angle_beta   90.00
_cell.angle_gamma   90.00
#
_symmetry.space_group_name_H-M   'P 1'
#
loop_
_entity.id
_entity.type
_entity.pdbx_description
1 polymer ?
#
loop_
_entity_poly.entity_id
_entity_poly.type
_entity_poly.pdbx_seq_one_letter_code
_entity_poly.pdbx_strand_id
1 'polypeptide(L)' 'MEQINGWITSGEACERLEIAWRTLYHLHRQSPDFPKLKKIGRSLLWEAKALDAWRDEHPKRQRKKTFVEIRLCIPQHC' A
#
# COMPACT_ATOMS: atom_id res chain seq x y z
N MET A 1 15.04 11.45 2.67
CA MET A 1 15.88 10.34 2.15
C MET A 1 15.09 9.69 1.03
N GLU A 2 15.42 10.02 -0.22
CA GLU A 2 14.72 9.54 -1.42
C GLU A 2 15.14 8.10 -1.73
N GLN A 3 14.15 7.20 -1.80
CA GLN A 3 14.32 5.80 -2.21
C GLN A 3 14.18 5.73 -3.74
N ILE A 4 15.28 6.00 -4.45
CA ILE A 4 15.32 6.23 -5.91
C ILE A 4 15.09 4.95 -6.73
N ASN A 5 15.01 3.77 -6.11
CA ASN A 5 14.81 2.53 -6.87
C ASN A 5 13.36 2.06 -6.97
N GLY A 6 12.40 2.59 -6.22
CA GLY A 6 10.98 2.23 -6.36
C GLY A 6 10.61 0.74 -6.17
N TRP A 7 11.58 -0.16 -6.00
CA TRP A 7 11.43 -1.60 -5.78
C TRP A 7 11.91 -1.95 -4.39
N ILE A 8 11.05 -2.61 -3.60
CA ILE A 8 11.31 -3.03 -2.23
C ILE A 8 11.17 -4.53 -2.08
N THR A 9 11.83 -5.12 -1.08
CA THR A 9 11.70 -6.55 -0.81
C THR A 9 10.37 -6.90 -0.16
N SER A 10 9.97 -8.18 -0.17
CA SER A 10 8.75 -8.63 0.55
C SER A 10 8.76 -8.26 2.04
N GLY A 11 9.94 -8.21 2.68
CA GLY A 11 10.08 -7.78 4.07
C GLY A 11 9.70 -6.32 4.25
N GLU A 12 10.34 -5.44 3.49
CA GLU A 12 10.03 -4.00 3.48
C GLU A 12 8.59 -3.72 3.05
N ALA A 13 8.04 -4.47 2.09
CA ALA A 13 6.64 -4.33 1.68
C ALA A 13 5.68 -4.64 2.84
N CYS A 14 6.00 -5.66 3.65
CA CYS A 14 5.22 -6.01 4.83
C CYS A 14 5.32 -4.95 5.93
N GLU A 15 6.51 -4.39 6.16
CA GLU A 15 6.70 -3.29 7.11
C GLU A 15 5.97 -2.02 6.65
N ARG A 16 6.05 -1.69 5.36
CA ARG A 16 5.42 -0.51 4.77
C ARG A 16 3.90 -0.57 4.80
N LEU A 17 3.33 -1.73 4.52
CA LEU A 17 1.87 -1.95 4.55
C LEU A 17 1.36 -2.31 5.95
N GLU A 18 2.26 -2.57 6.90
CA GLU A 18 1.99 -3.11 8.24
C GLU A 18 1.10 -4.37 8.17
N ILE A 19 1.49 -5.31 7.30
CA ILE A 19 0.80 -6.59 7.11
C ILE A 19 1.76 -7.76 7.27
N ALA A 20 1.20 -8.93 7.60
CA ALA A 20 1.97 -10.16 7.63
C ALA A 20 2.29 -10.65 6.20
N TRP A 21 3.42 -11.36 6.05
CA TRP A 21 3.81 -12.02 4.79
C TRP A 21 2.71 -12.92 4.23
N ARG A 22 2.04 -13.69 5.08
CA ARG A 22 0.91 -14.54 4.65
C ARG A 22 -0.22 -13.72 4.02
N THR A 23 -0.50 -12.55 4.58
CA THR A 23 -1.50 -11.61 4.06
C THR A 23 -1.06 -11.04 2.72
N LEU A 24 0.22 -10.66 2.57
CA LEU A 24 0.77 -10.18 1.30
C LEU A 24 0.55 -11.21 0.17
N TYR A 25 0.92 -12.47 0.38
CA TYR A 25 0.70 -13.54 -0.62
C TYR A 25 -0.78 -13.83 -0.86
N HIS A 26 -1.60 -13.78 0.18
CA HIS A 26 -3.05 -13.98 0.05
C HIS A 26 -3.69 -12.87 -0.79
N LEU A 27 -3.31 -11.61 -0.54
CA LEU A 27 -3.77 -10.45 -1.30
C LEU A 27 -3.35 -10.54 -2.77
N HIS A 28 -2.10 -10.89 -3.05
CA HIS A 28 -1.62 -11.13 -4.41
C HIS A 28 -2.39 -12.25 -5.12
N ARG A 29 -2.82 -13.30 -4.39
CA ARG A 29 -3.61 -14.40 -4.97
C ARG A 29 -5.08 -14.06 -5.17
N GLN A 30 -5.68 -13.29 -4.27
CA GLN A 30 -7.11 -12.95 -4.28
C GLN A 30 -7.42 -11.72 -5.14
N SER A 31 -6.48 -10.78 -5.21
CA SER A 31 -6.67 -9.49 -5.87
C SER A 31 -5.87 -9.49 -7.18
N PRO A 32 -6.52 -9.59 -8.34
CA PRO A 32 -5.83 -9.51 -9.62
C PRO A 32 -5.20 -8.13 -9.88
N ASP A 33 -5.66 -7.12 -9.13
CA ASP A 33 -5.17 -5.74 -9.15
C ASP A 33 -3.99 -5.50 -8.20
N PHE A 34 -3.58 -6.51 -7.44
CA PHE A 34 -2.43 -6.38 -6.54
C PHE A 34 -1.14 -6.09 -7.34
N PRO A 35 -0.21 -5.27 -6.82
CA PRO A 35 1.03 -4.95 -7.51
C PRO A 35 1.77 -6.20 -7.97
N LYS A 36 2.22 -6.17 -9.23
CA LYS A 36 2.94 -7.28 -9.84
C LYS A 36 4.27 -7.49 -9.13
N LEU A 37 4.49 -8.71 -8.65
CA LEU A 37 5.81 -9.12 -8.17
C LEU A 37 6.79 -9.15 -9.35
N LYS A 38 8.00 -8.66 -9.13
CA LYS A 38 9.12 -8.81 -10.06
C LYS A 38 10.15 -9.72 -9.42
N LYS A 39 10.35 -10.89 -10.03
CA LYS A 39 11.37 -11.84 -9.59
C LYS A 39 12.72 -11.44 -10.21
N ILE A 40 13.64 -10.98 -9.38
CA ILE A 40 15.04 -10.71 -9.78
C ILE A 40 15.93 -11.75 -9.09
N GLY A 41 16.41 -12.72 -9.86
CA GLY A 41 17.19 -13.85 -9.35
C GLY A 41 16.39 -14.70 -8.35
N ARG A 42 16.84 -14.71 -7.08
CA ARG A 42 16.17 -15.40 -5.96
C ARG A 42 15.27 -14.48 -5.13
N SER A 43 15.27 -13.18 -5.41
CA SER A 43 14.53 -12.19 -4.65
C SER A 43 13.23 -11.81 -5.34
N LEU A 44 12.17 -11.66 -4.54
CA LEU A 44 10.90 -11.11 -4.96
C LEU A 44 10.89 -9.62 -4.59
N LEU A 45 10.76 -8.78 -5.62
CA LEU A 45 10.70 -7.33 -5.48
C LEU A 45 9.29 -6.85 -5.80
N TRP A 46 8.87 -5.86 -5.03
CA TRP A 46 7.56 -5.22 -5.13
C TRP A 46 7.76 -3.75 -5.45
N GLU A 47 6.95 -3.19 -6.31
CA GLU A 47 7.02 -1.76 -6.57
C GLU A 47 6.38 -1.01 -5.40
N ALA A 48 7.19 -0.20 -4.69
CA ALA A 48 6.76 0.57 -3.53
C ALA A 48 5.61 1.53 -3.88
N LYS A 49 5.69 2.17 -5.06
CA LYS A 49 4.65 3.09 -5.53
C LYS A 49 3.33 2.38 -5.80
N ALA A 50 3.36 1.21 -6.43
CA ALA A 50 2.15 0.43 -6.68
C ALA A 50 1.55 -0.17 -5.40
N LEU A 51 2.39 -0.53 -4.40
CA LEU A 51 1.89 -0.93 -3.08
C LEU A 51 1.18 0.23 -2.36
N ASP A 52 1.74 1.44 -2.46
CA ASP A 52 1.16 2.66 -1.89
C ASP A 52 -0.18 3.00 -2.57
N ALA A 53 -0.20 2.99 -3.90
CA ALA A 53 -1.41 3.22 -4.70
C ALA A 53 -2.50 2.17 -4.40
N TRP A 54 -2.13 0.88 -4.38
CA TRP A 54 -3.05 -0.19 -4.01
C TRP A 54 -3.60 -0.01 -2.60
N ARG A 55 -2.79 0.52 -1.67
CA ARG A 55 -3.23 0.77 -0.30
C ARG A 55 -4.20 1.94 -0.20
N ASP A 56 -4.03 2.96 -1.02
CA ASP A 56 -4.94 4.11 -1.14
C ASP A 56 -6.29 3.67 -1.74
N GLU A 57 -6.27 2.84 -2.78
CA GLU A 57 -7.49 2.30 -3.42
C GLU A 57 -8.20 1.24 -2.57
N HIS A 58 -7.44 0.48 -1.77
CA HIS A 58 -7.95 -0.51 -0.82
C HIS A 58 -7.68 -0.09 0.63
N PRO A 59 -8.33 1.00 1.10
CA PRO A 59 -8.22 1.39 2.49
C PRO A 59 -8.73 0.23 3.35
N LYS A 60 -8.02 -0.06 4.46
CA LYS A 60 -8.28 -1.18 5.37
C LYS A 60 -9.76 -1.07 5.72
N ARG A 61 -10.60 -1.92 5.12
CA ARG A 61 -12.07 -1.89 5.09
C ARG A 61 -12.59 -1.13 6.32
N GLN A 62 -12.66 0.20 6.22
CA GLN A 62 -13.32 0.96 7.26
C GLN A 62 -14.76 0.57 7.03
N ARG A 63 -15.33 -0.19 7.98
CA ARG A 63 -16.77 -0.40 8.06
C ARG A 63 -17.40 0.91 7.62
N LYS A 64 -18.10 0.91 6.48
CA LYS A 64 -18.75 2.09 5.91
C LYS A 64 -19.49 2.81 7.04
N LYS A 65 -18.87 3.82 7.64
CA LYS A 65 -19.58 4.91 8.27
C LYS A 65 -19.77 5.85 7.11
N THR A 66 -20.98 5.79 6.59
CA THR A 66 -21.71 6.92 6.03
C THR A 66 -20.83 8.14 5.84
N PHE A 67 -20.58 8.43 4.57
CA PHE A 67 -20.18 9.74 4.07
C PHE A 67 -20.71 10.85 4.97
N VAL A 68 -19.83 11.51 5.71
CA VAL A 68 -20.09 12.85 6.22
C VAL A 68 -18.90 13.68 5.77
N GLU A 69 -19.16 14.39 4.68
CA GLU A 69 -18.51 15.62 4.27
C GLU A 69 -17.91 16.35 5.48
N ILE A 70 -16.59 16.49 5.51
CA ILE A 70 -15.94 17.49 6.36
C ILE A 70 -15.06 18.35 5.46
N ARG A 71 -15.63 19.51 5.15
CA ARG A 71 -14.98 20.72 4.64
C ARG A 71 -13.57 20.92 5.19
N LEU A 72 -12.73 21.51 4.33
CA LEU A 72 -11.58 22.32 4.70
C LEU A 72 -11.80 23.06 6.03
N CYS A 73 -10.88 22.89 6.97
CA CYS A 73 -10.61 23.89 7.98
C CYS A 73 -9.09 23.97 8.14
N ILE A 74 -8.47 24.84 7.34
CA ILE A 74 -7.07 25.26 7.51
C ILE A 74 -7.09 26.46 8.48
N PRO A 75 -6.33 26.41 9.59
CA PRO A 75 -6.45 27.37 10.71
C PRO A 75 -5.86 28.78 10.44
N GLN A 76 -6.64 29.78 10.87
CA GLN A 76 -6.29 31.08 11.50
C GLN A 76 -5.49 32.15 10.72
N HIS A 77 -6.21 33.19 10.26
CA HIS A 77 -5.75 34.58 10.29
C HIS A 77 -6.86 35.49 10.84
N CYS A 78 -6.74 35.89 12.10
CA CYS A 78 -7.16 37.14 12.75
C CYS A 78 -6.95 37.00 14.26
#